data_AF-A0A545VJG5-F1
#
_entry.id   AF-A0A545VJG5-F1
#
_cell.length_a   1.000
_cell.length_b   1.000
_cell.length_c   1.000
_cell.angle_alpha   90.00
_cell.angle_beta   90.00
_cell.angle_gamma   90.00
#
_symmetry.space_group_name_H-M   'P 1'
#
loop_
_entity.id
_entity.type
_entity.pdbx_description
1 polymer ?
#
loop_
_entity_poly.entity_id
_entity_poly.type
_entity_poly.pdbx_seq_one_letter_code
_entity_poly.pdbx_strand_id
1 'polypeptide(L)'
;MDCFDTPWTTDFPVGMIGIDLSRLRDVLSTKPVRFTVGAERAEFHLHEGLVSCLSAPLHALANRAPAAHLHDVDAAVFSCFAQFVYSGHYNPETIADNHEFVDDRMRTQRNMLLQHAQLWVFAQTYHVEPLKRAAHMQLTNELIISMMSPVTFFR
;
A
#
# COMPACT_ATOMS: atom_id res chain seq x y z
N MET A 1 9.30 24.47 -14.04
CA MET A 1 9.62 25.13 -12.75
C MET A 1 8.31 25.60 -12.15
N ASP A 2 8.26 25.62 -10.83
CA ASP A 2 7.15 26.02 -9.94
C ASP A 2 6.40 24.82 -9.33
N CYS A 3 7.13 24.09 -8.50
CA CYS A 3 6.57 23.20 -7.48
C CYS A 3 6.05 24.08 -6.34
N PHE A 4 4.75 23.98 -6.06
CA PHE A 4 4.06 24.77 -5.04
C PHE A 4 4.65 24.54 -3.64
N ASP A 5 5.29 25.59 -3.11
CA ASP A 5 5.37 25.83 -1.67
C ASP A 5 3.98 26.30 -1.20
N THR A 6 3.26 25.47 -0.45
CA THR A 6 2.16 25.95 0.40
C THR A 6 2.31 25.41 1.82
N PRO A 7 2.16 26.25 2.86
CA PRO A 7 2.40 25.87 4.25
C PRO A 7 1.12 25.33 4.90
N TRP A 8 1.18 24.10 5.40
CA TRP A 8 0.34 23.53 6.47
C TRP A 8 -1.19 23.67 6.31
N THR A 9 -1.80 22.82 5.49
CA THR A 9 -3.24 22.51 5.59
C THR A 9 -3.46 21.01 5.41
N THR A 10 -3.80 20.33 6.51
CA THR A 10 -4.59 19.08 6.60
C THR A 10 -4.55 18.15 5.37
N ASP A 11 -3.42 17.46 5.20
CA ASP A 11 -3.23 16.41 4.19
C ASP A 11 -3.91 15.11 4.65
N PHE A 12 -5.14 14.87 4.21
CA PHE A 12 -5.74 13.53 4.25
C PHE A 12 -4.93 12.57 3.35
N PRO A 13 -4.88 11.25 3.61
CA PRO A 13 -4.02 10.33 2.87
C PRO A 13 -4.55 10.13 1.44
N VAL A 14 -3.68 10.28 0.46
CA VAL A 14 -4.14 10.44 -0.92
C VAL A 14 -3.66 9.30 -1.83
N GLY A 15 -4.47 8.23 -1.96
CA GLY A 15 -4.37 7.33 -3.14
C GLY A 15 -5.10 7.94 -4.32
N MET A 16 -6.20 7.35 -4.82
CA MET A 16 -6.98 7.86 -5.95
C MET A 16 -7.39 9.36 -5.86
N ILE A 17 -7.30 9.96 -4.68
CA ILE A 17 -7.56 11.38 -4.42
C ILE A 17 -6.44 12.30 -5.01
N GLY A 18 -5.28 11.74 -5.41
CA GLY A 18 -4.10 12.50 -5.85
C GLY A 18 -3.99 12.56 -7.36
N ILE A 19 -4.83 11.79 -8.04
CA ILE A 19 -5.05 11.90 -9.47
C ILE A 19 -6.17 12.91 -9.64
N ASP A 20 -5.89 13.95 -10.44
CA ASP A 20 -6.91 14.90 -10.84
C ASP A 20 -8.11 14.15 -11.43
N LEU A 21 -9.27 14.28 -10.80
CA LEU A 21 -10.52 13.62 -11.21
C LEU A 21 -10.88 13.93 -12.67
N SER A 22 -10.41 15.07 -13.21
CA SER A 22 -10.57 15.43 -14.62
C SER A 22 -9.87 14.44 -15.57
N ARG A 23 -8.77 13.80 -15.11
CA ARG A 23 -7.96 12.83 -15.85
C ARG A 23 -8.25 11.38 -15.48
N LEU A 24 -9.09 11.16 -14.48
CA LEU A 24 -9.42 9.82 -13.98
C LEU A 24 -9.99 8.93 -15.09
N ARG A 25 -10.86 9.48 -15.95
CA ARG A 25 -11.43 8.74 -17.07
C ARG A 25 -10.35 8.20 -18.00
N ASP A 26 -9.36 9.02 -18.32
CA ASP A 26 -8.27 8.64 -19.22
C ASP A 26 -7.39 7.56 -18.57
N VAL A 27 -7.11 7.73 -17.28
CA VAL A 27 -6.34 6.77 -16.50
C VAL A 27 -7.04 5.42 -16.39
N LEU A 28 -8.35 5.39 -16.10
CA LEU A 28 -9.13 4.16 -16.04
C LEU A 28 -9.37 3.51 -17.42
N SER A 29 -9.23 4.29 -18.50
CA SER A 29 -9.33 3.76 -19.86
C SER A 29 -8.03 3.09 -20.33
N THR A 30 -6.93 3.24 -19.58
CA THR A 30 -5.67 2.56 -19.90
C THR A 30 -5.79 1.04 -19.72
N LYS A 31 -5.01 0.32 -20.52
CA LYS A 31 -4.97 -1.15 -20.46
C LYS A 31 -4.50 -1.60 -19.07
N PRO A 32 -5.14 -2.63 -18.48
CA PRO A 32 -4.62 -3.23 -17.27
C PRO A 32 -3.25 -3.88 -17.50
N VAL A 33 -2.32 -3.62 -16.58
CA VAL A 33 -1.03 -4.30 -16.45
C VAL A 33 -1.20 -5.49 -15.53
N ARG A 34 -0.55 -6.60 -15.87
CA ARG A 34 -0.48 -7.80 -15.03
C ARG A 34 0.80 -7.81 -14.19
N PHE A 35 0.63 -7.97 -12.88
CA PHE A 35 1.70 -8.24 -11.92
C PHE A 35 1.58 -9.67 -11.40
N THR A 36 2.71 -10.35 -11.26
CA THR A 36 2.82 -11.68 -10.66
C THR A 36 3.69 -11.54 -9.42
N VAL A 37 3.13 -11.84 -8.25
CA VAL A 37 3.70 -11.47 -6.95
C VAL A 37 3.95 -12.70 -6.08
N GLY A 38 5.11 -12.71 -5.43
CA GLY A 38 5.52 -13.73 -4.47
C GLY A 38 5.79 -15.11 -5.09
N ALA A 39 6.17 -16.05 -4.23
CA ALA A 39 6.47 -17.43 -4.63
C ALA A 39 5.25 -18.16 -5.20
N GLU A 40 4.06 -17.82 -4.73
CA GLU A 40 2.77 -18.37 -5.19
C GLU A 40 2.33 -17.81 -6.55
N ARG A 41 3.05 -16.81 -7.09
CA ARG A 41 2.76 -16.16 -8.37
C ARG A 41 1.33 -15.61 -8.43
N ALA A 42 0.87 -15.02 -7.32
CA ALA A 42 -0.44 -14.39 -7.25
C ALA A 42 -0.57 -13.31 -8.33
N GLU A 43 -1.64 -13.35 -9.11
CA GLU A 43 -1.85 -12.45 -10.24
C GLU A 43 -2.69 -11.24 -9.84
N PHE A 44 -2.18 -10.05 -10.10
CA PHE A 44 -2.87 -8.78 -9.89
C PHE A 44 -2.98 -8.00 -11.19
N HIS A 45 -4.13 -7.36 -11.40
CA HIS A 45 -4.38 -6.53 -12.57
C HIS A 45 -4.71 -5.09 -12.12
N LEU A 46 -3.88 -4.13 -12.55
CA LEU A 46 -4.03 -2.71 -12.21
C LEU A 46 -4.02 -1.86 -13.48
N HIS A 47 -4.77 -0.75 -13.51
CA HIS A 47 -4.71 0.16 -14.65
C HIS A 47 -3.31 0.80 -14.78
N GLU A 48 -2.72 0.72 -15.97
CA GLU A 48 -1.39 1.25 -16.26
C GLU A 48 -1.26 2.72 -15.88
N GLY A 49 -2.28 3.52 -16.18
CA GLY A 49 -2.32 4.94 -15.87
C GLY A 49 -2.18 5.21 -14.37
N LEU A 50 -2.83 4.39 -13.52
CA LEU A 50 -2.73 4.53 -12.06
C LEU A 50 -1.31 4.20 -11.59
N VAL A 51 -0.74 3.10 -12.10
CA VAL A 51 0.63 2.69 -11.77
C VAL A 51 1.64 3.74 -12.22
N SER A 52 1.49 4.30 -13.42
CA SER A 52 2.38 5.32 -13.98
C SER A 52 2.37 6.62 -13.17
N CYS A 53 1.21 7.00 -12.63
CA CYS A 53 1.09 8.19 -11.79
C CYS A 53 1.72 7.99 -10.40
N LEU A 54 1.69 6.76 -9.88
CA LEU A 54 2.11 6.46 -8.52
C LEU A 54 3.55 5.96 -8.41
N SER A 55 4.10 5.34 -9.45
CA SER A 55 5.41 4.70 -9.41
C SER A 55 6.03 4.56 -10.80
N ALA A 56 7.03 5.39 -11.09
CA ALA A 56 7.87 5.21 -12.27
C ALA A 56 8.61 3.85 -12.28
N PRO A 57 9.15 3.34 -11.16
CA PRO A 57 9.76 2.01 -11.12
C PRO A 57 8.80 0.87 -11.48
N LEU A 58 7.58 0.86 -10.93
CA LEU A 58 6.59 -0.20 -11.25
C LEU A 58 6.10 -0.10 -12.69
N HIS A 59 5.91 1.12 -13.20
CA HIS A 59 5.53 1.32 -14.60
C HIS A 59 6.65 0.88 -15.56
N ALA A 60 7.90 1.17 -15.25
CA ALA A 60 9.03 0.67 -16.03
C ALA A 60 9.09 -0.87 -16.00
N LEU A 61 8.82 -1.48 -14.85
CA LEU A 61 8.81 -2.94 -14.70
C LEU A 61 7.66 -3.58 -15.49
N ALA A 62 6.48 -2.96 -15.46
CA ALA A 62 5.30 -3.32 -16.26
C ALA A 62 5.57 -3.30 -17.77
N ASN A 63 6.33 -2.33 -18.26
CA ASN A 63 6.56 -2.16 -19.69
C ASN A 63 7.68 -3.05 -20.26
N ARG A 64 8.48 -3.68 -19.40
CA ARG A 64 9.62 -4.53 -19.83
C ARG A 64 9.20 -5.95 -20.21
N ALA A 65 8.04 -6.40 -19.79
CA ALA A 65 7.58 -7.77 -19.97
C ALA A 65 6.05 -7.83 -20.05
N PRO A 66 5.48 -8.89 -20.66
CA PRO A 66 4.03 -9.09 -20.68
C PRO A 66 3.42 -9.29 -19.29
N ALA A 67 4.23 -9.65 -18.29
CA ALA A 67 3.87 -9.69 -16.88
C ALA A 67 5.05 -9.23 -16.02
N ALA A 68 4.79 -8.28 -15.12
CA ALA A 68 5.73 -7.77 -14.16
C ALA A 68 5.90 -8.78 -13.01
N HIS A 69 7.10 -9.34 -12.82
CA HIS A 69 7.34 -10.32 -11.75
C HIS A 69 8.04 -9.70 -10.53
N LEU A 70 7.42 -9.84 -9.37
CA LEU A 70 7.85 -9.30 -8.08
C LEU A 70 8.05 -10.46 -7.10
N HIS A 71 9.27 -11.01 -7.06
CA HIS A 71 9.60 -12.20 -6.26
C HIS A 71 9.85 -11.88 -4.78
N ASP A 72 10.35 -10.67 -4.49
CA ASP A 72 10.70 -10.23 -3.13
C ASP A 72 9.52 -9.58 -2.37
N VAL A 73 8.33 -9.54 -2.99
CA VAL A 73 7.14 -8.89 -2.43
C VAL A 73 6.10 -9.95 -2.12
N ASP A 74 5.61 -9.94 -0.88
CA ASP A 74 4.49 -10.79 -0.47
C ASP A 74 3.18 -10.34 -1.13
N ALA A 75 2.34 -11.31 -1.52
CA ALA A 75 1.03 -11.03 -2.11
C ALA A 75 0.16 -10.16 -1.19
N ALA A 76 0.29 -10.31 0.13
CA ALA A 76 -0.44 -9.50 1.10
C ALA A 76 -0.05 -8.01 1.04
N VAL A 77 1.24 -7.73 0.89
CA VAL A 77 1.77 -6.36 0.75
C VAL A 77 1.29 -5.75 -0.56
N PHE A 78 1.36 -6.50 -1.66
CA PHE A 78 0.92 -6.01 -2.96
C PHE A 78 -0.60 -5.80 -3.03
N SER A 79 -1.39 -6.62 -2.34
CA SER A 79 -2.83 -6.43 -2.20
C SER A 79 -3.16 -5.14 -1.44
N CYS A 80 -2.43 -4.81 -0.37
CA CYS A 80 -2.56 -3.51 0.31
C CYS A 80 -2.24 -2.35 -0.64
N PHE A 81 -1.20 -2.48 -1.46
CA PHE A 81 -0.91 -1.49 -2.51
C PHE A 81 -2.06 -1.39 -3.53
N ALA A 82 -2.62 -2.51 -4.01
CA ALA A 82 -3.74 -2.50 -4.92
C ALA A 82 -4.99 -1.82 -4.32
N GLN A 83 -5.31 -2.08 -3.06
CA GLN A 83 -6.38 -1.38 -2.33
C GLN A 83 -6.12 0.13 -2.27
N PHE A 84 -4.89 0.51 -1.94
CA PHE A 84 -4.48 1.91 -1.85
C PHE A 84 -4.60 2.64 -3.18
N VAL A 85 -4.18 1.98 -4.26
CA VAL A 85 -4.24 2.52 -5.63
C VAL A 85 -5.67 2.98 -5.97
N TYR A 86 -6.69 2.20 -5.61
CA TYR A 86 -8.10 2.53 -5.94
C TYR A 86 -8.85 3.33 -4.88
N SER A 87 -8.53 3.17 -3.60
CA SER A 87 -9.33 3.75 -2.51
C SER A 87 -8.61 4.84 -1.71
N GLY A 88 -7.29 4.97 -1.88
CA GLY A 88 -6.45 5.79 -1.02
C GLY A 88 -6.27 5.30 0.41
N HIS A 89 -6.81 4.13 0.70
CA HIS A 89 -6.69 3.47 1.98
C HIS A 89 -6.30 2.01 1.75
N TYR A 90 -5.77 1.36 2.77
CA TYR A 90 -5.51 -0.08 2.73
C TYR A 90 -5.85 -0.67 4.10
N ASN A 91 -6.27 -1.93 4.13
CA ASN A 91 -6.50 -2.65 5.38
C ASN A 91 -5.61 -3.90 5.48
N PRO A 92 -4.66 -3.94 6.43
CA PRO A 92 -3.81 -5.12 6.67
C PRO A 92 -4.60 -6.40 7.02
N GLU A 93 -5.80 -6.29 7.57
CA GLU A 93 -6.59 -7.41 8.09
C GLU A 93 -7.22 -8.30 7.00
N THR A 94 -7.38 -7.78 5.78
CA THR A 94 -8.20 -8.43 4.74
C THR A 94 -7.60 -9.67 4.08
N ILE A 95 -6.46 -10.18 4.55
CA ILE A 95 -5.68 -11.24 3.87
C ILE A 95 -5.29 -12.37 4.83
N ALA A 96 -6.07 -12.58 5.88
CA ALA A 96 -6.04 -13.81 6.64
C ALA A 96 -7.07 -14.77 6.01
N ASP A 97 -6.62 -15.61 5.07
CA ASP A 97 -7.41 -16.74 4.59
C ASP A 97 -7.75 -17.67 5.77
N ASN A 98 -9.06 -17.81 6.05
CA ASN A 98 -9.77 -18.94 6.65
C ASN A 98 -9.01 -19.95 7.55
N HIS A 99 -8.15 -19.49 8.45
CA HIS A 99 -7.58 -20.34 9.50
C HIS A 99 -8.08 -19.90 10.87
N GLU A 100 -8.63 -20.89 11.59
CA GLU A 100 -9.39 -20.79 12.84
C GLU A 100 -8.93 -19.69 13.79
N PHE A 101 -9.93 -18.92 14.25
CA PHE A 101 -9.88 -17.99 15.37
C PHE A 101 -9.23 -18.64 16.60
N VAL A 102 -7.94 -18.45 16.77
CA VAL A 102 -7.30 -18.47 18.07
C VAL A 102 -6.84 -17.05 18.34
N ASP A 103 -7.66 -16.35 19.13
CA ASP A 103 -7.43 -14.99 19.62
C ASP A 103 -6.12 -14.94 20.42
N ASP A 104 -5.04 -14.55 19.74
CA ASP A 104 -3.81 -14.08 20.34
C ASP A 104 -3.61 -12.65 19.86
N ARG A 105 -4.35 -11.72 20.47
CA ARG A 105 -4.30 -10.27 20.20
C ARG A 105 -2.88 -9.72 19.98
N MET A 106 -1.88 -10.26 20.70
CA MET A 106 -0.48 -9.90 20.52
C MET A 106 0.08 -10.33 19.16
N ARG A 107 -0.27 -11.52 18.65
CA ARG A 107 0.09 -11.96 17.30
C ARG A 107 -0.59 -11.12 16.24
N THR A 108 -1.89 -10.84 16.39
CA THR A 108 -2.63 -9.97 15.45
C THR A 108 -1.98 -8.60 15.36
N GLN A 109 -1.70 -7.98 16.51
CA GLN A 109 -1.05 -6.67 16.56
C GLN A 109 0.36 -6.70 15.98
N ARG A 110 1.17 -7.73 16.30
CA ARG A 110 2.51 -7.89 15.71
C ARG A 110 2.44 -8.05 14.19
N ASN A 111 1.47 -8.80 13.69
CA ASN A 111 1.29 -9.03 12.26
C ASN A 111 0.88 -7.72 11.54
N MET A 112 0.00 -6.91 12.14
CA MET A 112 -0.34 -5.58 11.61
C MET A 112 0.87 -4.65 11.54
N LEU A 113 1.65 -4.56 12.62
CA LEU A 113 2.88 -3.75 12.66
C LEU A 113 3.88 -4.22 11.59
N LEU A 114 4.05 -5.54 11.43
CA LEU A 114 4.93 -6.12 10.42
C LEU A 114 4.44 -5.79 9.01
N GLN A 115 3.14 -5.91 8.74
CA GLN A 115 2.56 -5.57 7.44
C GLN A 115 2.74 -4.08 7.12
N HIS A 116 2.56 -3.16 8.08
CA HIS A 116 2.84 -1.75 7.86
C HIS A 116 4.31 -1.48 7.55
N ALA A 117 5.23 -2.13 8.25
CA ALA A 117 6.66 -2.01 7.99
C ALA A 117 7.03 -2.57 6.60
N GLN A 118 6.52 -3.73 6.22
CA GLN A 118 6.73 -4.32 4.90
C GLN A 118 6.16 -3.42 3.78
N LEU A 119 4.96 -2.88 3.98
CA LEU A 119 4.32 -1.95 3.04
C LEU A 119 5.09 -0.63 2.92
N TRP A 120 5.67 -0.14 4.02
CA TRP A 120 6.56 1.01 4.01
C TRP A 120 7.84 0.74 3.20
N VAL A 121 8.47 -0.43 3.40
CA VAL A 121 9.65 -0.85 2.62
C VAL A 121 9.30 -0.97 1.14
N PHE A 122 8.17 -1.61 0.81
CA PHE A 122 7.67 -1.69 -0.55
C PHE A 122 7.48 -0.29 -1.17
N ALA A 123 6.78 0.60 -0.46
CA ALA A 123 6.50 1.94 -0.93
C ALA A 123 7.79 2.75 -1.14
N GLN A 124 8.78 2.57 -0.26
CA GLN A 124 10.10 3.17 -0.44
C GLN A 124 10.83 2.60 -1.66
N THR A 125 10.86 1.28 -1.83
CA THR A 125 11.55 0.62 -2.95
C THR A 125 10.97 1.02 -4.31
N TYR A 126 9.65 1.18 -4.39
CA TYR A 126 8.96 1.54 -5.62
C TYR A 126 8.58 3.02 -5.72
N HIS A 127 9.09 3.86 -4.80
CA HIS A 127 8.84 5.31 -4.75
C HIS A 127 7.35 5.71 -4.77
N VAL A 128 6.51 4.93 -4.09
CA VAL A 128 5.08 5.24 -3.90
C VAL A 128 4.93 6.14 -2.66
N GLU A 129 5.31 7.41 -2.79
CA GLU A 129 5.40 8.33 -1.64
C GLU A 129 4.09 8.48 -0.84
N PRO A 130 2.89 8.58 -1.47
CA PRO A 130 1.64 8.65 -0.71
C PRO A 130 1.37 7.39 0.13
N LEU A 131 1.72 6.21 -0.40
CA LEU A 131 1.58 4.94 0.33
C LEU A 131 2.59 4.86 1.48
N LYS A 132 3.82 5.32 1.26
CA LYS A 132 4.86 5.38 2.30
C LYS A 132 4.42 6.25 3.48
N ARG A 133 3.86 7.43 3.20
CA ARG A 133 3.28 8.33 4.23
C ARG A 133 2.13 7.66 4.97
N ALA A 134 1.20 7.02 4.26
CA ALA A 134 0.09 6.29 4.86
C ALA A 134 0.58 5.15 5.77
N ALA A 135 1.54 4.34 5.31
CA ALA A 135 2.15 3.26 6.07
C ALA A 135 2.84 3.74 7.35
N HIS A 136 3.59 4.84 7.25
CA HIS A 136 4.24 5.46 8.40
C HIS A 136 3.22 5.98 9.43
N MET A 137 2.16 6.64 8.97
CA MET A 137 1.12 7.19 9.85
C MET A 137 0.37 6.08 10.59
N GLN A 138 -0.06 5.02 9.88
CA GLN A 138 -0.74 3.88 10.51
C GLN A 138 0.17 3.15 11.51
N LEU A 139 1.43 2.90 11.13
CA LEU A 139 2.40 2.29 12.04
C LEU A 139 2.59 3.12 13.32
N THR A 140 2.71 4.44 13.19
CA THR A 140 2.88 5.34 14.33
C THR A 140 1.64 5.35 15.22
N ASN A 141 0.45 5.39 14.64
CA ASN A 141 -0.82 5.35 15.37
C ASN A 141 -0.94 4.04 16.18
N GLU A 142 -0.67 2.89 15.57
CA GLU A 142 -0.72 1.59 16.25
C GLU A 142 0.31 1.50 17.39
N LEU A 143 1.52 2.03 17.20
CA LEU A 143 2.52 2.09 18.27
C LEU A 143 2.09 3.00 19.41
N ILE A 144 1.53 4.18 19.12
CA ILE A 144 1.03 5.10 20.14
C ILE A 144 -0.11 4.45 20.94
N ILE A 145 -1.10 3.87 20.26
CA ILE A 145 -2.22 3.17 20.91
C ILE A 145 -1.70 2.03 21.80
N SER A 146 -0.71 1.27 21.32
CA SER A 146 -0.09 0.20 22.10
C SER A 146 0.64 0.71 23.34
N MET A 147 1.32 1.86 23.25
CA MET A 147 2.04 2.46 24.38
C MET A 147 1.12 3.11 25.41
N MET A 148 -0.03 3.66 24.97
CA MET A 148 -1.00 4.33 25.84
C MET A 148 -2.03 3.37 26.45
N SER A 149 -2.09 2.11 26.00
CA SER A 149 -2.93 1.09 26.60
C SER A 149 -2.38 0.64 27.97
N PRO A 150 -3.14 0.80 29.08
CA PRO A 150 -2.71 0.39 30.42
C PRO A 150 -2.50 -1.12 30.56
N VAL A 151 -2.95 -1.92 29.59
CA VAL A 151 -2.79 -3.38 29.55
C VAL A 151 -1.35 -3.80 29.21
N THR A 152 -0.55 -2.93 28.58
CA THR A 152 0.83 -3.26 28.17
C THR A 152 1.87 -3.03 29.29
N PHE A 153 1.54 -2.24 30.32
CA PHE A 153 2.48 -1.84 31.38
C PHE A 153 2.31 -2.56 32.72
N PHE A 154 1.19 -3.26 32.96
CA PHE A 154 0.99 -4.09 34.14
C PHE A 154 1.18 -5.57 33.80
N ARG A 155 2.43 -6.00 33.61
CA ARG A 155 2.82 -7.39 33.81
C ARG A 155 4.28 -7.53 34.21
#